data_AF-A0A3C0Z5L7-F1
#
_entry.id   AF-A0A3C0Z5L7-F1
#
_cell.length_a   1.000
_cell.length_b   1.000
_cell.length_c   1.000
_cell.angle_alpha   90.00
_cell.angle_beta   90.00
_cell.angle_gamma   90.00
#
_symmetry.space_group_name_H-M   'P 1'
#
loop_
_entity.id
_entity.type
_entity.pdbx_description
1 polymer ?
#
loop_
_entity_poly.entity_id
_entity_poly.type
_entity_poly.pdbx_seq_one_letter_code
_entity_poly.pdbx_strand_id
1 'polypeptide(L)' 'STVPEVIVANHMALPVFAISVVTDEGFHEELKPVSLQEIVNVAEKAEPKMTLILKELIALQ' A
#
# COMPACT_ATOMS: atom_id res chain seq x y z
N SER A 1 1.88 9.05 3.94
CA SER A 1 2.55 9.28 2.63
C SER A 1 1.48 9.29 1.55
N THR A 2 1.87 9.30 0.28
CA THR A 2 1.05 9.01 -0.90
C THR A 2 0.05 10.12 -1.27
N VAL A 3 -0.65 10.74 -0.31
CA VAL A 3 -1.63 11.81 -0.60
C VAL A 3 -0.98 13.03 -1.24
N PRO A 4 0.10 13.64 -0.70
CA PRO A 4 0.78 14.75 -1.37
C PRO A 4 1.24 14.42 -2.80
N GLU A 5 1.76 13.21 -3.01
CA GLU A 5 2.26 12.71 -4.28
C GLU A 5 1.13 12.60 -5.33
N VAL A 6 -0.03 12.04 -4.92
CA VAL A 6 -1.22 11.91 -5.79
C VAL A 6 -1.81 13.27 -6.12
N ILE A 7 -1.82 14.23 -5.19
CA ILE A 7 -2.30 15.59 -5.44
C ILE A 7 -1.47 16.25 -6.54
N VAL A 8 -0.14 16.17 -6.46
CA VAL A 8 0.77 16.76 -7.47
C VAL A 8 0.62 16.06 -8.82
N ALA A 9 0.56 14.72 -8.85
CA ALA A 9 0.38 13.98 -10.10
C ALA A 9 -0.96 14.31 -10.79
N ASN A 10 -2.04 14.45 -10.02
CA ASN A 10 -3.34 14.87 -10.54
C ASN A 10 -3.32 16.31 -11.07
N HIS A 11 -2.63 17.23 -10.38
CA HIS A 11 -2.43 18.60 -10.88
C HIS A 11 -1.66 18.63 -12.22
N MET A 12 -0.79 17.65 -12.46
CA MET A 12 -0.07 17.46 -13.72
C MET A 12 -0.86 16.65 -14.78
N ALA A 13 -2.12 16.29 -14.50
CA ALA A 13 -2.96 15.42 -15.34
C ALA A 13 -2.30 14.06 -15.66
N LEU A 14 -1.47 13.54 -14.75
CA LEU A 14 -0.88 12.21 -14.88
C LEU A 14 -1.87 11.15 -14.37
N PRO A 15 -2.08 10.04 -15.12
CA PRO A 15 -2.86 8.93 -14.61
C PRO A 15 -2.13 8.27 -13.44
N VAL A 16 -2.85 8.00 -12.35
CA VAL A 16 -2.29 7.41 -11.12
C VAL A 16 -3.07 6.17 -10.72
N PHE A 17 -2.33 5.11 -10.43
CA PHE A 17 -2.82 3.93 -9.71
C PHE A 17 -2.13 3.89 -8.34
N ALA A 18 -2.90 3.68 -7.27
CA ALA A 18 -2.39 3.55 -5.92
C ALA A 18 -2.99 2.32 -5.24
N ILE A 19 -2.17 1.61 -4.48
CA ILE A 19 -2.56 0.42 -3.70
C ILE A 19 -1.88 0.49 -2.33
N SER A 20 -2.48 -0.12 -1.32
CA SER A 20 -1.92 -0.19 0.04
C SER A 20 -1.99 -1.61 0.58
N VAL A 21 -0.95 -2.01 1.30
CA VAL A 21 -0.96 -3.24 2.10
C VAL A 21 -1.47 -2.90 3.49
N VAL A 22 -2.52 -3.58 3.94
CA VAL A 22 -3.00 -3.46 5.32
C VAL A 22 -2.06 -4.26 6.21
N THR A 23 -1.25 -3.57 7.01
CA THR A 23 -0.24 -4.18 7.90
C THR A 23 -0.62 -4.18 9.38
N ASP A 24 -1.65 -3.40 9.73
CA ASP A 24 -2.20 -3.28 11.08
C ASP A 24 -3.67 -2.87 10.97
N GLU A 25 -4.48 -3.30 11.92
CA GLU A 25 -5.91 -3.00 12.01
C GLU A 25 -6.13 -2.08 13.22
N GLY A 26 -6.26 -0.78 12.97
CA GLY A 26 -6.35 0.25 14.01
C GLY A 26 -7.69 0.35 14.75
N PHE A 27 -8.59 -0.63 14.61
CA PHE A 27 -9.95 -0.60 15.14
C PHE A 27 -10.30 -1.92 15.85
N HIS A 28 -9.87 -2.05 17.10
CA HIS A 28 -10.21 -3.17 17.96
C HIS A 28 -10.73 -2.66 19.30
N GLU A 29 -11.62 -3.44 19.95
CA GLU A 29 -12.07 -3.14 21.32
C GLU A 29 -10.90 -3.10 22.32
N GLU A 30 -9.86 -3.91 22.07
CA GLU A 30 -8.60 -3.89 22.80
C GLU A 30 -7.45 -3.50 21.86
N LEU A 31 -7.16 -2.19 21.78
CA LEU A 31 -6.02 -1.68 21.04
C LEU A 31 -4.71 -2.13 21.69
N LYS A 32 -3.91 -2.91 20.95
CA LYS A 32 -2.55 -3.28 21.34
C LYS A 32 -1.54 -2.27 20.78
N PRO A 33 -0.41 -2.05 21.46
CA PRO A 33 0.67 -1.24 20.92
C PRO A 33 1.17 -1.81 19.59
N VAL A 34 1.36 -0.92 18.61
CA VAL A 34 1.84 -1.30 17.29
C VAL A 34 3.30 -1.78 17.34
N SER A 35 3.61 -2.87 16.65
CA SER A 35 4.96 -3.43 16.53
C SER A 35 5.49 -3.23 15.12
N LEU A 36 6.64 -2.54 15.00
CA LEU A 36 7.30 -2.34 13.71
C LEU A 36 7.67 -3.68 13.05
N GLN A 37 8.14 -4.65 13.85
CA GLN A 37 8.52 -5.96 13.32
C GLN A 37 7.30 -6.69 12.74
N GLU A 38 6.14 -6.60 13.39
CA GLU A 38 4.91 -7.23 12.90
C GLU A 38 4.41 -6.57 11.62
N ILE A 39 4.45 -5.23 11.55
CA ILE A 39 4.13 -4.47 10.34
C ILE A 39 4.99 -4.95 9.17
N VAL A 40 6.31 -5.05 9.36
CA VAL A 40 7.24 -5.47 8.30
C VAL A 40 6.95 -6.91 7.89
N ASN A 41 6.75 -7.82 8.84
CA ASN A 41 6.45 -9.22 8.54
C ASN A 41 5.14 -9.39 7.75
N VAL A 42 4.11 -8.58 8.03
CA VAL A 42 2.86 -8.62 7.26
C VAL A 42 3.07 -8.05 5.85
N ALA A 43 3.83 -6.96 5.74
CA ALA A 43 4.19 -6.36 4.44
C ALA A 43 4.94 -7.36 3.55
N GLU A 44 5.95 -8.05 4.09
CA GLU A 44 6.73 -9.07 3.37
C GLU A 44 5.86 -10.24 2.88
N LYS A 45 4.85 -10.66 3.65
CA LYS A 45 3.91 -11.70 3.22
C LYS A 45 3.01 -11.23 2.06
N ALA A 46 2.70 -9.94 1.99
CA ALA A 46 1.87 -9.37 0.95
C ALA A 46 2.66 -9.00 -0.33
N GLU A 47 3.97 -8.76 -0.20
CA GLU A 47 4.85 -8.33 -1.28
C GLU A 47 4.73 -9.21 -2.56
N PRO A 48 4.76 -10.55 -2.50
CA PRO A 48 4.71 -11.36 -3.73
C PRO A 48 3.41 -11.17 -4.51
N LYS A 49 2.29 -10.96 -3.80
CA LYS A 49 0.98 -10.70 -4.41
C LYS A 49 0.94 -9.31 -5.05
N MET A 50 1.48 -8.31 -4.35
CA MET A 50 1.57 -6.94 -4.88
C MET A 50 2.46 -6.90 -6.13
N THR A 51 3.58 -7.61 -6.11
CA THR A 51 4.48 -7.76 -7.26
C THR A 51 3.78 -8.39 -8.46
N LEU A 52 2.96 -9.42 -8.25
CA LEU A 52 2.14 -9.99 -9.33
C LEU A 52 1.15 -8.96 -9.89
N ILE A 53 0.41 -8.26 -9.04
CA ILE A 53 -0.55 -7.23 -9.48
C ILE A 53 0.14 -6.15 -10.31
N LEU A 54 1.28 -5.65 -9.85
CA LEU A 54 2.03 -4.61 -10.57
C LEU A 54 2.58 -5.11 -11.91
N LYS A 55 3.10 -6.35 -11.97
CA LYS A 55 3.59 -6.95 -13.22
C LYS A 55 2.49 -7.07 -14.26
N GLU A 56 1.33 -7.61 -13.87
CA GLU A 56 0.19 -7.77 -14.78
C GLU A 56 -0.40 -6.42 -15.19
N LEU A 57 -0.49 -5.45 -14.27
CA LEU A 57 -0.96 -4.10 -14.58
C LEU A 57 -0.09 -3.44 -15.66
N ILE A 58 1.24 -3.51 -15.52
CA ILE A 58 2.19 -2.94 -16.48
C ILE A 58 2.09 -3.66 -17.84
N ALA A 59 1.90 -4.99 -17.84
CA ALA A 59 1.77 -5.76 -19.07
C ALA A 59 0.48 -5.47 -19.86
N LEU A 60 -0.56 -4.95 -19.20
CA LEU A 60 -1.85 -4.57 -19.81
C LEU A 60 -1.90 -3.12 -20.32
N GLN A 61 -0.90 -2.28 -20.01
CA GLN A 61 -0.79 -0.92 -20.53
C GLN A 61 -0.15 -0.87 -21.92
#